data_AF-A0A517QPD7-F1
#
_entry.id   AF-A0A517QPD7-F1
#
_cell.length_a   1.000
_cell.length_b   1.000
_cell.length_c   1.000
_cell.angle_alpha   90.00
_cell.angle_beta   90.00
_cell.angle_gamma   90.00
#
_symmetry.space_group_name_H-M   'P 1'
#
loop_
_entity.id
_entity.type
_entity.pdbx_description
1 polymer ?
#
loop_
_entity_poly.entity_id
_entity_poly.type
_entity_poly.pdbx_seq_one_letter_code
_entity_poly.pdbx_strand_id
1 'polypeptide(L)'
;MSVTRRNGTKILLPRTGADEFWKLIHDHFAGEDERKWKYLAMLALRENAGWPLDRIGNVFGHPKGHVTRCLTKIKKDLRERFASSPEFLDLDSESL
;
A
#
# COMPACT_ATOMS: atom_id res chain seq x y z
N MET A 1 13.85 -18.47 8.13
CA MET A 1 15.00 -17.77 8.73
C MET A 1 14.48 -16.69 9.67
N SER A 2 15.27 -16.26 10.66
CA SER A 2 14.93 -15.11 11.50
C SER A 2 15.97 -14.02 11.34
N VAL A 3 15.52 -12.77 11.26
CA VAL A 3 16.41 -11.61 11.28
C VAL A 3 16.18 -10.86 12.59
N THR A 4 17.27 -10.53 13.27
CA THR A 4 17.23 -9.73 14.49
C THR A 4 17.42 -8.27 14.11
N ARG A 5 16.46 -7.41 14.46
CA ARG A 5 16.64 -5.95 14.31
C ARG A 5 17.68 -5.45 15.31
N ARG A 6 18.25 -4.25 15.06
CA ARG A 6 19.27 -3.62 15.94
C ARG A 6 18.82 -3.44 17.39
N ASN A 7 17.53 -3.39 17.65
CA ASN A 7 16.92 -3.30 18.98
C ASN A 7 16.75 -4.68 19.67
N GLY A 8 17.29 -5.76 19.12
CA GLY A 8 17.19 -7.11 19.68
C GLY A 8 15.89 -7.85 19.37
N THR A 9 14.91 -7.22 18.71
CA THR A 9 13.67 -7.89 18.32
C THR A 9 13.95 -8.93 17.24
N LYS A 10 13.68 -10.20 17.55
CA LYS A 10 13.83 -11.32 16.62
C LYS A 10 12.55 -11.44 15.79
N ILE A 11 12.64 -11.14 14.50
CA ILE A 11 11.51 -11.22 13.58
C ILE A 11 11.60 -12.54 12.83
N LEU A 12 10.54 -13.34 12.96
CA LEU A 12 10.34 -14.54 12.16
C LEU A 12 9.90 -14.10 10.77
N LEU A 13 10.77 -14.29 9.77
CA LEU A 13 10.40 -14.04 8.39
C LEU A 13 9.46 -15.16 7.94
N PRO A 14 8.28 -14.84 7.38
CA PRO A 14 7.41 -15.83 6.76
C PRO A 14 8.23 -16.68 5.78
N ARG A 15 8.02 -18.00 5.80
CA ARG A 15 8.70 -18.95 4.90
C ARG A 15 8.19 -18.87 3.46
N THR A 16 7.26 -17.97 3.19
CA THR A 16 6.62 -17.76 1.92
C THR A 16 7.57 -16.94 1.04
N GLY A 17 7.90 -17.47 -0.14
CA GLY A 17 8.75 -16.75 -1.11
C GLY A 17 8.10 -15.44 -1.53
N ALA A 18 8.89 -14.54 -2.13
CA ALA A 18 8.36 -13.29 -2.70
C ALA A 18 7.14 -13.54 -3.60
N ASP A 19 7.10 -14.68 -4.29
CA ASP A 19 6.00 -15.10 -5.17
C ASP A 19 4.67 -15.30 -4.44
N GLU A 20 4.65 -15.89 -3.24
CA GLU A 20 3.40 -16.06 -2.49
C GLU A 20 2.92 -14.74 -1.89
N PHE A 21 3.83 -13.87 -1.47
CA PHE A 21 3.49 -12.50 -1.09
C PHE A 21 2.91 -11.72 -2.27
N TRP A 22 3.56 -11.78 -3.44
CA TRP A 22 3.06 -11.14 -4.65
C TRP A 22 1.76 -11.74 -5.14
N LYS A 23 1.56 -13.05 -4.98
CA LYS A 23 0.30 -13.73 -5.26
C LYS A 23 -0.80 -13.28 -4.33
N LEU A 24 -0.53 -13.15 -3.03
CA LEU A 24 -1.51 -12.66 -2.05
C LEU A 24 -1.86 -11.18 -2.30
N ILE A 25 -0.86 -10.35 -2.62
CA ILE A 25 -1.07 -8.97 -3.07
C ILE A 25 -1.91 -8.95 -4.36
N HIS A 26 -1.59 -9.80 -5.32
CA HIS A 26 -2.31 -9.88 -6.57
C HIS A 26 -3.77 -10.30 -6.35
N ASP A 27 -4.00 -11.41 -5.65
CA ASP A 27 -5.33 -12.00 -5.46
C ASP A 27 -6.25 -11.12 -4.61
N HIS A 28 -5.71 -10.42 -3.61
CA HIS A 28 -6.52 -9.55 -2.74
C HIS A 28 -6.57 -8.07 -3.18
N PHE A 29 -5.63 -7.60 -4.00
CA PHE A 29 -5.53 -6.16 -4.33
C PHE A 29 -5.42 -5.84 -5.83
N ALA A 30 -4.85 -6.71 -6.66
CA ALA A 30 -4.76 -6.50 -8.12
C ALA A 30 -5.88 -7.21 -8.91
N GLY A 31 -6.42 -8.31 -8.39
CA GLY A 31 -7.41 -9.15 -9.05
C GLY A 31 -8.81 -8.56 -9.13
N GLU A 32 -9.16 -7.63 -8.24
CA GLU A 32 -10.51 -7.03 -8.19
C GLU A 32 -10.68 -5.86 -9.18
N ASP A 33 -9.65 -5.00 -9.36
CA ASP A 33 -9.71 -3.83 -10.25
C ASP A 33 -8.30 -3.32 -10.59
N GLU A 34 -7.84 -3.60 -11.81
CA GLU A 34 -6.54 -3.16 -12.33
C GLU A 34 -6.37 -1.62 -12.26
N ARG A 35 -7.46 -0.84 -12.33
CA ARG A 35 -7.41 0.63 -12.25
C ARG A 35 -7.08 1.09 -10.84
N LYS A 36 -7.66 0.46 -9.82
CA LYS A 36 -7.32 0.76 -8.41
C LYS A 36 -5.86 0.46 -8.13
N TRP A 37 -5.34 -0.64 -8.68
CA TRP A 37 -3.92 -0.97 -8.55
C TRP A 37 -3.01 0.09 -9.17
N LYS A 38 -3.34 0.58 -10.38
CA LYS A 38 -2.61 1.71 -11.00
C LYS A 38 -2.64 2.95 -10.12
N TYR A 39 -3.77 3.27 -9.49
CA TYR A 39 -3.87 4.44 -8.61
C TYR A 39 -3.10 4.25 -7.29
N LEU A 40 -3.08 3.04 -6.73
CA LEU A 40 -2.27 2.70 -5.56
C LEU A 40 -0.77 2.80 -5.88
N ALA A 41 -0.34 2.36 -7.06
CA ALA A 41 1.04 2.53 -7.52
C ALA A 41 1.41 4.02 -7.67
N MET A 42 0.53 4.83 -8.27
CA MET A 42 0.72 6.29 -8.32
C MET A 42 0.80 6.91 -6.93
N LEU A 43 -0.04 6.46 -5.99
CA LEU A 43 -0.05 6.93 -4.60
C LEU A 43 1.26 6.58 -3.88
N ALA A 44 1.76 5.34 -4.03
CA ALA A 44 3.02 4.92 -3.44
C ALA A 44 4.21 5.74 -3.97
N LEU A 45 4.26 6.00 -5.28
CA LEU A 45 5.29 6.86 -5.87
C LEU A 45 5.21 8.29 -5.32
N ARG A 46 3.99 8.81 -5.11
CA ARG A 46 3.79 10.15 -4.57
C ARG A 46 4.18 10.27 -3.10
N GLU A 47 3.64 9.40 -2.25
CA GLU A 47 3.74 9.54 -0.79
C GLU A 47 4.98 8.86 -0.21
N ASN A 48 5.39 7.70 -0.74
CA ASN A 48 6.52 6.94 -0.20
C ASN A 48 7.85 7.32 -0.86
N ALA A 49 7.82 7.61 -2.16
CA ALA A 49 9.03 7.97 -2.93
C ALA A 49 9.16 9.47 -3.23
N GLY A 50 8.14 10.28 -2.90
CA GLY A 50 8.19 11.74 -3.04
C GLY A 50 8.17 12.24 -4.50
N TRP A 51 7.72 11.42 -5.46
CA TRP A 51 7.78 11.80 -6.87
C TRP A 51 6.87 13.00 -7.17
N PRO A 52 7.32 13.94 -8.03
CA PRO A 52 6.47 15.03 -8.51
C PRO A 52 5.40 14.50 -9.48
N LEU A 53 4.22 15.11 -9.45
CA LEU A 53 3.05 14.67 -10.25
C LEU A 53 3.35 14.59 -11.75
N ASP A 54 4.19 15.50 -12.27
CA ASP A 54 4.54 15.54 -13.68
C ASP A 54 5.39 14.31 -14.09
N ARG A 55 6.28 13.81 -13.21
CA ARG A 55 7.04 12.58 -13.45
C ARG A 55 6.18 11.32 -13.36
N ILE A 56 5.24 11.30 -12.41
CA ILE A 56 4.26 10.23 -12.31
C ILE A 56 3.40 10.21 -13.59
N GLY A 57 2.93 11.37 -14.05
CA GLY A 57 2.19 11.49 -15.30
C GLY A 57 2.96 10.92 -16.50
N ASN A 58 4.25 11.24 -16.63
CA ASN A 58 5.08 10.74 -17.71
C ASN A 58 5.22 9.20 -17.71
N VAL A 59 5.43 8.57 -16.55
CA VAL A 59 5.56 7.10 -16.46
C VAL A 59 4.25 6.40 -16.80
N PHE A 60 3.12 6.97 -16.41
CA PHE A 60 1.80 6.37 -16.63
C PHE A 60 1.10 6.84 -17.91
N GLY A 61 1.72 7.73 -18.70
CA GLY A 61 1.12 8.27 -19.92
C GLY A 61 -0.11 9.15 -19.66
N HIS A 62 -0.11 9.92 -18.57
CA HIS A 62 -1.25 10.71 -18.12
C HIS A 62 -0.89 12.19 -17.88
N PRO A 63 -1.78 13.13 -18.23
CA PRO A 63 -1.62 14.52 -17.82
C PRO A 63 -1.64 14.68 -16.30
N LYS A 64 -0.94 15.68 -15.77
CA LYS A 64 -0.90 16.01 -14.34
C LYS A 64 -2.28 16.05 -13.68
N GLY A 65 -3.26 16.69 -14.32
CA GLY A 65 -4.63 16.79 -13.80
C GLY A 65 -5.34 15.44 -13.69
N HIS A 66 -5.02 14.48 -14.57
CA HIS A 66 -5.52 13.12 -14.47
C HIS A 66 -4.92 12.42 -13.24
N VAL A 67 -3.61 12.50 -13.06
CA VAL A 67 -2.90 11.92 -11.90
C VAL A 67 -3.48 12.46 -10.58
N THR A 68 -3.71 13.79 -10.49
CA THR A 68 -4.32 14.40 -9.29
C THR A 68 -5.69 13.77 -8.98
N ARG A 69 -6.56 13.61 -9.99
CA ARG A 69 -7.89 13.00 -9.79
C ARG A 69 -7.79 11.53 -9.34
N CYS A 70 -6.86 10.77 -9.91
CA CYS A 70 -6.61 9.39 -9.51
C CYS A 70 -6.19 9.29 -8.04
N LEU A 71 -5.27 10.16 -7.61
CA LEU A 71 -4.80 10.22 -6.22
C LEU A 71 -5.92 10.61 -5.26
N THR A 72 -6.74 11.60 -5.60
CA THR A 72 -7.90 11.98 -4.77
C THR A 72 -8.88 10.82 -4.66
N LYS A 73 -9.18 10.14 -5.76
CA LYS A 73 -10.11 9.01 -5.80
C LYS A 73 -9.61 7.86 -4.93
N ILE A 74 -8.37 7.40 -5.10
CA ILE A 74 -7.86 6.27 -4.32
C ILE A 74 -7.72 6.61 -2.83
N LYS A 75 -7.38 7.85 -2.46
CA LYS A 75 -7.38 8.27 -1.05
C LYS A 75 -8.78 8.25 -0.44
N LYS A 76 -9.81 8.62 -1.21
CA LYS A 76 -11.21 8.51 -0.79
C LYS A 76 -11.61 7.04 -0.63
N ASP A 77 -11.35 6.21 -1.64
CA ASP A 77 -11.65 4.78 -1.60
C ASP A 77 -10.96 4.07 -0.42
N LEU A 78 -9.69 4.41 -0.12
CA LEU A 78 -8.97 3.90 1.04
C LEU A 78 -9.62 4.36 2.35
N ARG A 79 -10.02 5.62 2.46
CA ARG A 79 -10.74 6.09 3.65
C ARG A 79 -12.05 5.35 3.81
N GLU A 80 -12.84 5.19 2.76
CA GLU A 80 -14.12 4.47 2.86
C GLU A 80 -13.95 2.98 3.21
N ARG A 81 -12.92 2.32 2.66
CA ARG A 81 -12.66 0.89 2.90
C ARG A 81 -12.01 0.61 4.25
N PHE A 82 -11.19 1.54 4.77
CA PHE A 82 -10.44 1.37 6.02
C PHE A 82 -10.91 2.28 7.17
N ALA A 83 -11.93 3.13 6.98
CA ALA A 83 -12.61 3.83 8.08
C ALA A 83 -13.62 2.93 8.84
N SER A 84 -13.46 1.61 8.75
CA SER A 84 -14.01 0.70 9.75
C SER A 84 -13.29 0.93 11.08
N SER A 85 -14.11 1.13 12.12
CA SER A 85 -13.84 1.48 13.52
C SER A 85 -12.41 1.26 14.08
N PRO A 86 -11.88 2.20 14.90
CA PRO A 86 -10.62 2.05 15.66
C PRO A 86 -10.52 0.83 16.58
N GLU A 87 -11.59 0.05 16.76
CA GLU A 87 -11.65 -1.14 17.62
C GLU A 87 -10.55 -2.19 17.33
N PHE A 88 -9.97 -2.21 16.12
CA PHE A 88 -8.86 -3.12 15.78
C PHE A 88 -7.48 -2.62 16.22
N LEU A 89 -7.34 -1.36 16.65
CA LEU A 89 -6.06 -0.78 17.08
C LEU A 89 -5.81 -0.96 18.60
N ASP A 90 -6.82 -1.35 19.37
CA ASP A 90 -6.74 -1.53 20.84
C ASP A 90 -6.43 -2.99 21.27
N LEU A 91 -6.23 -3.93 20.34
CA LEU A 91 -5.98 -5.34 20.69
C LEU A 91 -4.54 -5.67 21.12
N ASP A 92 -3.61 -4.72 21.04
CA ASP A 92 -2.19 -4.93 21.41
C ASP A 92 -1.73 -4.10 22.63
N SER A 93 -2.63 -3.36 23.30
CA SER A 93 -2.28 -2.49 24.45
C SER A 93 -2.61 -3.09 25.83
N GLU A 94 -3.29 -4.23 25.92
CA GLU A 94 -3.53 -4.94 27.19
C GLU A 94 -2.77 -6.27 27.29
N SER A 95 -1.45 -6.19 27.35
CA SER A 95 -0.66 -7.22 28.02
C SER A 95 0.62 -6.62 28.59
N LEU A 96 0.50 -5.92 29.73
CA LEU A 96 1.43 -5.94 30.88
C LEU A 96 0.95 -5.01 32.00
#